data_AF-A0A936I7U6-F1
#
_entry.id   AF-A0A936I7U6-F1
#
_cell.length_a   1.000
_cell.length_b   1.000
_cell.length_c   1.000
_cell.angle_alpha   90.00
_cell.angle_beta   90.00
_cell.angle_gamma   90.00
#
_symmetry.space_group_name_H-M   'P 1'
#
loop_
_entity.id
_entity.type
_entity.pdbx_description
1 polymer ?
#
loop_
_entity_poly.entity_id
_entity_poly.type
_entity_poly.pdbx_seq_one_letter_code
_entity_poly.pdbx_strand_id
1 'polypeptide(L)'
;MQILQATYYKGIKPVGKPVAVYLENDAFRIVQTMEEHEDDRYWDVQAIHPDDSFDDNRLILSYGVVKPLEYLEFNQADALMILENVYPGKLWEKKKSAASKNAVGILFIGIGIVIALSIAAYFIIAPRLADKIARNVPIEWELDLGKQVAAGLVPEGKVDTLKSQMLDSFFTAMKVTTDYPIKLYFVRDTVVNAFAMPGGSIVVYQGLFDKMQNYEALAGLLGHEFAHVEKRHSLRSMFRSLSGYMFLSLLFGDLTGIMGVLLDNANSIQNLSYSREFEREADARAVELLMERNIGLSGMQGLFQIFLDEGSKGLEVPEFMRTHPVTQDRIDYVKLKISETGIEPIYYEVLKGLFDRMKAQ
;
A
#
# COMPACT_ATOMS: atom_id res chain seq x y z
N MET A 1 -12.27 -20.55 72.55
CA MET A 1 -13.02 -19.58 71.74
C MET A 1 -12.07 -18.48 71.34
N GLN A 2 -11.76 -18.34 70.05
CA GLN A 2 -10.89 -17.29 69.54
C GLN A 2 -11.73 -16.07 69.17
N ILE A 3 -11.18 -14.87 69.40
CA ILE A 3 -11.86 -13.59 69.17
C ILE A 3 -11.02 -12.76 68.19
N LEU A 4 -11.64 -12.25 67.14
CA LEU A 4 -11.04 -11.34 66.18
C LEU A 4 -11.70 -9.96 66.28
N GLN A 5 -10.92 -8.90 66.04
CA GLN A 5 -11.47 -7.54 65.93
C GLN A 5 -11.69 -7.23 64.45
N ALA A 6 -12.89 -6.75 64.13
CA ALA A 6 -13.26 -6.40 62.77
C ALA A 6 -14.07 -5.10 62.73
N THR A 7 -14.22 -4.55 61.53
CA THR A 7 -15.16 -3.47 61.26
C THR A 7 -16.32 -4.02 60.44
N TYR A 8 -17.54 -3.89 60.96
CA TYR A 8 -18.76 -4.35 60.32
C TYR A 8 -19.41 -3.24 59.50
N TYR A 9 -19.89 -3.61 58.31
CA TYR A 9 -20.50 -2.72 57.32
C TYR A 9 -21.82 -3.32 56.84
N LYS A 10 -22.88 -2.50 56.76
CA LYS A 10 -24.18 -2.90 56.21
C LYS A 10 -24.75 -1.84 55.25
N GLY A 11 -25.26 -2.28 54.11
CA GLY A 11 -25.97 -1.42 53.15
C GLY A 11 -25.09 -0.82 52.05
N ILE A 12 -25.70 0.01 51.19
CA ILE A 12 -25.08 0.57 49.98
C ILE A 12 -24.11 1.73 50.30
N LYS A 13 -24.32 2.45 51.42
CA LYS A 13 -23.41 3.46 51.96
C LYS A 13 -23.05 3.09 53.41
N PRO A 14 -22.20 2.08 53.61
CA PRO A 14 -22.03 1.53 54.93
C PRO A 14 -21.14 2.42 55.81
N VAL A 15 -21.58 2.68 57.03
CA VAL A 15 -20.76 3.28 58.09
C VAL A 15 -20.14 2.14 58.89
N GLY A 16 -18.81 2.13 59.00
CA GLY A 16 -18.08 1.08 59.70
C GLY A 16 -18.33 1.12 61.21
N LYS A 17 -18.68 -0.03 61.79
CA LYS A 17 -18.85 -0.20 63.23
C LYS A 17 -17.80 -1.19 63.77
N PRO A 18 -17.03 -0.85 64.81
CA PRO A 18 -16.12 -1.82 65.42
C PRO A 18 -16.92 -2.94 66.08
N VAL A 19 -16.53 -4.18 65.79
CA VAL A 19 -17.16 -5.39 66.32
C VAL A 19 -16.11 -6.40 66.77
N ALA A 20 -16.46 -7.19 67.79
CA ALA A 20 -15.75 -8.41 68.15
C ALA A 20 -16.42 -9.60 67.45
N VAL A 21 -15.62 -10.43 66.79
CA VAL A 21 -16.07 -11.63 66.09
C VAL A 21 -15.58 -12.85 66.85
N TYR A 22 -16.52 -13.61 67.40
CA TYR A 22 -16.26 -14.87 68.09
C TYR A 22 -16.39 -16.01 67.08
N LEU A 23 -15.34 -16.82 66.98
CA LEU A 23 -15.31 -17.99 66.09
C LEU A 23 -15.87 -19.20 66.87
N GLU A 24 -17.10 -19.60 66.51
CA GLU A 24 -17.78 -20.79 67.05
C GLU A 24 -17.63 -21.98 66.10
N ASN A 25 -18.24 -23.13 66.37
CA ASN A 25 -17.98 -24.33 65.56
C ASN A 25 -18.43 -24.19 64.10
N ASP A 26 -19.59 -23.57 63.85
CA ASP A 26 -20.18 -23.44 62.50
C ASP A 26 -20.65 -22.00 62.18
N ALA A 27 -20.33 -21.02 63.03
CA ALA A 27 -20.80 -19.65 62.87
C ALA A 27 -19.81 -18.60 63.40
N PHE A 28 -19.86 -17.41 62.81
CA PHE A 28 -19.27 -16.21 63.40
C PHE A 28 -20.34 -15.50 64.22
N ARG A 29 -20.11 -15.36 65.52
CA ARG A 29 -20.93 -14.52 66.38
C ARG A 29 -20.31 -13.12 66.45
N ILE A 30 -21.02 -12.13 65.95
CA ILE A 30 -20.56 -10.74 65.80
C ILE A 30 -21.26 -9.89 66.87
N VAL A 31 -20.46 -9.24 67.71
CA VAL A 31 -20.93 -8.44 68.85
C VAL A 31 -20.41 -7.02 68.73
N GLN A 32 -21.30 -6.02 68.85
CA GLN A 32 -20.93 -4.60 68.80
C GLN A 32 -20.33 -4.16 70.14
N THR A 33 -19.12 -3.59 70.11
CA THR A 33 -18.28 -3.43 71.32
C THR A 33 -18.74 -2.36 72.33
N MET A 34 -19.80 -1.57 72.06
CA MET A 34 -20.06 -0.30 72.78
C MET A 34 -21.53 0.10 73.06
N GLU A 35 -22.54 -0.79 73.04
CA GLU A 35 -23.92 -0.43 73.47
C GLU A 35 -24.53 -1.49 74.41
N GLU A 36 -25.28 -1.05 75.44
CA GLU A 36 -25.93 -1.87 76.49
C GLU A 36 -27.09 -2.78 75.96
N HIS A 37 -27.16 -3.00 74.65
CA HIS A 37 -28.07 -3.95 74.01
C HIS A 37 -27.28 -4.90 73.11
N GLU A 38 -27.21 -6.18 73.51
CA GLU A 38 -26.66 -7.28 72.71
C GLU A 38 -27.60 -7.58 71.52
N ASP A 39 -27.33 -6.95 70.36
CA ASP A 39 -27.84 -7.44 69.07
C ASP A 39 -26.79 -8.34 68.43
N ASP A 40 -26.68 -9.56 68.96
CA ASP A 40 -25.77 -10.58 68.46
C ASP A 40 -26.18 -11.02 67.05
N ARG A 41 -25.23 -10.94 66.12
CA ARG A 41 -25.43 -11.43 64.75
C ARG A 41 -24.67 -12.72 64.55
N TYR A 42 -25.29 -13.68 63.87
CA TYR A 42 -24.69 -14.97 63.56
C TYR A 42 -24.57 -15.10 62.04
N TRP A 43 -23.33 -15.31 61.56
CA TRP A 43 -23.06 -15.66 60.17
C TRP A 43 -22.69 -17.13 60.09
N ASP A 44 -23.48 -17.93 59.36
CA ASP A 44 -23.11 -19.31 59.00
C ASP A 44 -21.84 -19.30 58.14
N VAL A 45 -20.82 -20.03 58.57
CA VAL A 45 -19.51 -20.08 57.92
C VAL A 45 -19.61 -20.52 56.45
N GLN A 46 -20.58 -21.37 56.10
CA GLN A 46 -20.77 -21.83 54.72
C GLN A 46 -21.32 -20.75 53.78
N ALA A 47 -21.96 -19.72 54.34
CA ALA A 47 -22.51 -18.58 53.60
C ALA A 47 -21.57 -17.35 53.61
N ILE A 48 -20.36 -17.50 54.13
CA ILE A 48 -19.32 -16.47 54.10
C ILE A 48 -18.49 -16.60 52.82
N HIS A 49 -18.25 -15.47 52.15
CA HIS A 49 -17.45 -15.40 50.93
C HIS A 49 -16.39 -14.31 51.05
N PRO A 50 -15.10 -14.61 50.81
CA PRO A 50 -14.07 -13.59 50.78
C PRO A 50 -14.22 -12.71 49.53
N ASP A 51 -13.94 -11.43 49.66
CA ASP A 51 -13.98 -10.47 48.56
C ASP A 51 -12.70 -10.53 47.71
N ASP A 52 -12.76 -10.25 46.40
CA ASP A 52 -11.57 -10.33 45.52
C ASP A 52 -10.50 -9.25 45.83
N SER A 53 -10.81 -8.27 46.68
CA SER A 53 -9.94 -7.12 47.00
C SER A 53 -9.05 -7.28 48.24
N PHE A 54 -9.06 -8.42 48.94
CA PHE A 54 -8.20 -8.61 50.14
C PHE A 54 -6.70 -8.78 49.82
N ASP A 55 -5.83 -8.33 50.74
CA ASP A 55 -4.36 -8.46 50.72
C ASP A 55 -3.83 -9.03 52.05
N ASP A 56 -2.51 -9.19 52.20
CA ASP A 56 -1.88 -9.80 53.38
C ASP A 56 -2.19 -9.08 54.72
N ASN A 57 -2.65 -7.83 54.68
CA ASN A 57 -2.94 -7.02 55.87
C ASN A 57 -4.42 -6.74 56.08
N ARG A 58 -5.27 -7.04 55.09
CA ARG A 58 -6.68 -6.67 55.10
C ARG A 58 -7.52 -7.78 54.50
N LEU A 59 -8.34 -8.44 55.32
CA LEU A 59 -9.30 -9.46 54.90
C LEU A 59 -10.72 -8.90 54.92
N ILE A 60 -11.42 -8.98 53.79
CA ILE A 60 -12.83 -8.58 53.68
C ILE A 60 -13.68 -9.82 53.41
N LEU A 61 -14.63 -10.06 54.30
CA LEU A 61 -15.61 -11.15 54.20
C LEU A 61 -16.99 -10.58 53.98
N SER A 62 -17.76 -11.20 53.09
CA SER A 62 -19.16 -10.87 52.82
C SER A 62 -20.08 -12.02 53.23
N TYR A 63 -21.31 -11.69 53.62
CA TYR A 63 -22.31 -12.69 54.04
C TYR A 63 -23.60 -12.59 53.23
N GLY A 64 -24.06 -13.73 52.72
CA GLY A 64 -25.29 -13.88 51.95
C GLY A 64 -25.14 -13.69 50.44
N VAL A 65 -26.18 -14.09 49.69
CA VAL A 65 -26.14 -14.19 48.21
C VAL A 65 -26.89 -13.03 47.52
N VAL A 66 -27.73 -12.27 48.25
CA VAL A 66 -28.59 -11.21 47.70
C VAL A 66 -28.39 -9.91 48.50
N LYS A 67 -28.12 -8.80 47.79
CA LYS A 67 -27.88 -7.48 48.39
C LYS A 67 -29.09 -6.97 49.21
N PRO A 68 -28.87 -6.21 50.30
CA PRO A 68 -27.60 -5.59 50.68
C PRO A 68 -26.68 -6.54 51.45
N LEU A 69 -25.48 -6.76 50.88
CA LEU A 69 -24.43 -7.57 51.48
C LEU A 69 -23.95 -6.90 52.77
N GLU A 70 -23.79 -7.72 53.81
CA GLU A 70 -23.11 -7.35 55.04
C GLU A 70 -21.62 -7.72 54.88
N TYR A 71 -20.71 -6.88 55.40
CA TYR A 71 -19.26 -7.10 55.28
C TYR A 71 -18.56 -7.00 56.63
N LEU A 72 -17.54 -7.81 56.81
CA LEU A 72 -16.56 -7.73 57.89
C LEU A 72 -15.19 -7.45 57.29
N GLU A 73 -14.53 -6.43 57.82
CA GLU A 73 -13.16 -6.07 57.47
C GLU A 73 -12.24 -6.32 58.67
N PHE A 74 -11.29 -7.22 58.49
CA PHE A 74 -10.24 -7.53 59.46
C PHE A 74 -8.94 -6.85 59.02
N ASN A 75 -8.41 -5.96 59.87
CA ASN A 75 -7.17 -5.22 59.63
C ASN A 75 -5.97 -5.82 60.38
N GLN A 76 -5.97 -7.15 60.55
CA GLN A 76 -4.94 -7.89 61.27
C GLN A 76 -4.32 -8.91 60.31
N ALA A 77 -2.99 -8.87 60.14
CA ALA A 77 -2.25 -9.79 59.27
C ALA A 77 -2.46 -11.27 59.65
N ASP A 78 -2.70 -11.54 60.94
CA ASP A 78 -2.88 -12.90 61.45
C ASP A 78 -4.31 -13.42 61.29
N ALA A 79 -5.28 -12.58 60.89
CA ALA A 79 -6.70 -12.95 60.83
C ALA A 79 -6.95 -14.11 59.86
N LEU A 80 -6.29 -14.10 58.69
CA LEU A 80 -6.42 -15.18 57.70
C LEU A 80 -5.87 -16.50 58.25
N MET A 81 -4.68 -16.47 58.86
CA MET A 81 -4.06 -17.65 59.47
C MET A 81 -4.93 -18.23 60.60
N ILE A 82 -5.53 -17.36 61.42
CA ILE A 82 -6.44 -17.78 62.48
C ILE A 82 -7.70 -18.44 61.90
N LEU A 83 -8.30 -17.86 60.87
CA LEU A 83 -9.49 -18.40 60.22
C LEU A 83 -9.22 -19.74 59.51
N GLU A 84 -8.08 -19.88 58.84
CA GLU A 84 -7.67 -21.15 58.23
C GLU A 84 -7.45 -22.27 59.27
N ASN A 85 -6.91 -21.91 60.44
CA ASN A 85 -6.68 -22.88 61.51
C ASN A 85 -8.01 -23.32 62.19
N VAL A 86 -8.98 -22.43 62.34
CA VAL A 86 -10.28 -22.75 62.95
C VAL A 86 -11.22 -23.44 61.95
N TYR A 87 -11.24 -22.98 60.70
CA TYR A 87 -12.08 -23.51 59.64
C TYR A 87 -11.22 -23.98 58.45
N PRO A 88 -10.61 -25.16 58.54
CA PRO A 88 -9.74 -25.69 57.50
C PRO A 88 -10.56 -26.08 56.26
N GLY A 89 -10.15 -25.59 55.10
CA GLY A 89 -10.82 -25.85 53.83
C GLY A 89 -10.86 -24.60 52.95
N LYS A 90 -11.03 -24.80 51.65
CA LYS A 90 -10.86 -23.77 50.59
C LYS A 90 -11.83 -22.58 50.63
N LEU A 91 -12.52 -22.33 51.75
CA LEU A 91 -13.49 -21.25 51.92
C LEU A 91 -12.85 -19.86 51.83
N TRP A 92 -11.55 -19.74 52.13
CA TRP A 92 -10.82 -18.48 52.21
C TRP A 92 -9.91 -18.21 50.98
N GLU A 93 -9.91 -19.10 49.98
CA GLU A 93 -9.06 -18.94 48.78
C GLU A 93 -9.56 -17.80 47.88
N LYS A 94 -8.65 -16.88 47.52
CA LYS A 94 -8.92 -15.80 46.57
C LYS A 94 -9.35 -16.38 45.21
N LYS A 95 -10.52 -15.99 44.70
CA LYS A 95 -10.88 -16.31 43.31
C LYS A 95 -9.92 -15.53 42.41
N LYS A 96 -9.04 -16.25 41.70
CA LYS A 96 -8.18 -15.64 40.69
C LYS A 96 -9.07 -15.05 39.58
N SER A 97 -9.27 -13.74 39.58
CA SER A 97 -9.94 -13.04 38.48
C SER A 97 -9.24 -13.38 37.16
N ALA A 98 -9.96 -14.10 36.29
CA ALA A 98 -9.45 -14.64 35.04
C ALA A 98 -9.40 -13.61 33.90
N ALA A 99 -9.39 -12.31 34.20
CA ALA A 99 -8.99 -11.30 33.24
C ALA A 99 -7.46 -11.37 33.06
N SER A 100 -6.99 -12.45 32.43
CA SER A 100 -5.56 -12.72 32.28
C SER A 100 -4.95 -11.63 31.40
N LYS A 101 -3.77 -11.14 31.79
CA LYS A 101 -2.93 -10.26 30.96
C LYS A 101 -2.72 -10.81 29.53
N ASN A 102 -2.93 -12.12 29.34
CA ASN A 102 -2.88 -12.81 28.05
C ASN A 102 -4.03 -12.43 27.11
N ALA A 103 -5.23 -12.10 27.60
CA ALA A 103 -6.37 -11.73 26.74
C ALA A 103 -6.13 -10.40 26.02
N VAL A 104 -5.54 -9.42 26.73
CA VAL A 104 -5.11 -8.14 26.15
C VAL A 104 -3.96 -8.38 25.15
N GLY A 105 -3.00 -9.25 25.49
CA GLY A 105 -1.93 -9.65 24.57
C GLY A 105 -2.44 -10.30 23.28
N ILE A 106 -3.41 -11.22 23.38
CA ILE A 106 -4.04 -11.87 22.22
C ILE A 106 -4.77 -10.86 21.34
N LEU A 107 -5.48 -9.89 21.94
CA LEU A 107 -6.14 -8.82 21.19
C LEU A 107 -5.14 -7.97 20.40
N PHE A 108 -4.03 -7.56 21.02
CA PHE A 108 -2.98 -6.80 20.33
C PHE A 108 -2.31 -7.59 19.20
N ILE A 109 -2.06 -8.90 19.41
CA ILE A 109 -1.54 -9.78 18.35
C ILE A 109 -2.55 -9.86 17.20
N GLY A 110 -3.84 -10.04 17.50
CA GLY A 110 -4.90 -10.08 16.49
C GLY A 110 -4.97 -8.79 15.66
N ILE A 111 -4.95 -7.63 16.31
CA ILE A 111 -4.91 -6.32 15.64
C ILE A 111 -3.64 -6.19 14.78
N GLY A 112 -2.47 -6.59 15.32
CA GLY A 112 -1.21 -6.56 14.59
C GLY A 112 -1.23 -7.42 13.32
N ILE A 113 -1.82 -8.61 13.38
CA ILE A 113 -2.00 -9.49 12.21
C ILE A 113 -2.92 -8.84 11.18
N VAL A 114 -4.05 -8.27 11.59
CA VAL A 114 -4.97 -7.59 10.67
C VAL A 114 -4.30 -6.41 9.98
N ILE A 115 -3.52 -5.61 10.72
CA ILE A 115 -2.77 -4.49 10.15
C ILE A 115 -1.71 -4.99 9.16
N ALA A 116 -0.93 -6.01 9.54
CA ALA A 116 0.08 -6.59 8.66
C ALA A 116 -0.52 -7.17 7.38
N LEU A 117 -1.65 -7.88 7.48
CA LEU A 117 -2.39 -8.40 6.32
C LEU A 117 -2.96 -7.28 5.46
N SER A 118 -3.46 -6.20 6.06
CA SER A 118 -3.98 -5.04 5.32
C SER A 118 -2.88 -4.30 4.57
N ILE A 119 -1.71 -4.15 5.20
CA ILE A 119 -0.51 -3.57 4.55
C ILE A 119 -0.04 -4.48 3.41
N ALA A 120 0.02 -5.78 3.63
CA ALA A 120 0.38 -6.74 2.58
C ALA A 120 -0.62 -6.70 1.41
N ALA A 121 -1.93 -6.66 1.70
CA ALA A 121 -2.98 -6.52 0.70
C ALA A 121 -2.84 -5.20 -0.08
N TYR A 122 -2.55 -4.09 0.59
CA TYR A 122 -2.29 -2.80 -0.04
C TYR A 122 -1.12 -2.88 -1.03
N PHE A 123 0.03 -3.43 -0.63
CA PHE A 123 1.21 -3.47 -1.50
C PHE A 123 1.16 -4.56 -2.60
N ILE A 124 0.42 -5.64 -2.38
CA ILE A 124 0.39 -6.80 -3.30
C ILE A 124 -0.84 -6.78 -4.20
N ILE A 125 -2.03 -6.53 -3.64
CA ILE A 125 -3.31 -6.68 -4.33
C ILE A 125 -3.69 -5.37 -5.03
N ALA A 126 -3.57 -4.21 -4.35
CA ALA A 126 -4.04 -2.95 -4.92
C ALA A 126 -3.35 -2.58 -6.25
N PRO A 127 -2.01 -2.68 -6.41
CA PRO A 127 -1.35 -2.43 -7.70
C PRO A 127 -1.80 -3.38 -8.80
N ARG A 128 -2.01 -4.67 -8.48
CA ARG A 128 -2.45 -5.68 -9.45
C ARG A 128 -3.89 -5.47 -9.89
N LEU A 129 -4.75 -5.10 -8.95
CA LEU A 129 -6.14 -4.75 -9.24
C LEU A 129 -6.20 -3.49 -10.10
N ALA A 130 -5.40 -2.47 -9.78
CA ALA A 130 -5.30 -1.23 -10.55
C ALA A 130 -4.82 -1.49 -11.98
N ASP A 131 -3.79 -2.33 -12.17
CA ASP A 131 -3.32 -2.76 -13.50
C ASP A 131 -4.42 -3.48 -14.28
N LYS A 132 -5.15 -4.39 -13.62
CA LYS A 132 -6.26 -5.11 -14.24
C LYS A 132 -7.41 -4.19 -14.65
N ILE A 133 -7.76 -3.21 -13.80
CA ILE A 133 -8.77 -2.21 -14.14
C ILE A 133 -8.31 -1.40 -15.35
N ALA A 134 -7.08 -0.87 -15.33
CA ALA A 134 -6.52 -0.08 -16.42
C ALA A 134 -6.58 -0.81 -17.77
N ARG A 135 -6.27 -2.12 -17.81
CA ARG A 135 -6.35 -2.91 -19.05
C ARG A 135 -7.77 -3.05 -19.61
N ASN A 136 -8.79 -2.97 -18.77
CA ASN A 136 -10.20 -3.12 -19.16
C ASN A 136 -10.93 -1.78 -19.34
N VAL A 137 -10.26 -0.65 -19.12
CA VAL A 137 -10.82 0.67 -19.41
C VAL A 137 -11.08 0.78 -20.93
N PRO A 138 -12.24 1.25 -21.39
CA PRO A 138 -12.51 1.45 -22.81
C PRO A 138 -11.46 2.36 -23.48
N ILE A 139 -11.14 2.11 -24.76
CA ILE A 139 -10.12 2.90 -25.48
C ILE A 139 -10.56 4.37 -25.58
N GLU A 140 -11.85 4.64 -25.72
CA GLU A 140 -12.42 5.99 -25.84
C GLU A 140 -12.04 6.88 -24.65
N TRP A 141 -12.03 6.32 -23.44
CA TRP A 141 -11.63 7.04 -22.23
C TRP A 141 -10.15 7.41 -22.27
N GLU A 142 -9.34 6.53 -22.83
CA GLU A 142 -7.92 6.77 -23.00
C GLU A 142 -7.65 7.83 -24.07
N LEU A 143 -8.45 7.88 -25.14
CA LEU A 143 -8.39 8.93 -26.16
C LEU A 143 -8.70 10.30 -25.57
N ASP A 144 -9.74 10.40 -24.73
CA ASP A 144 -10.13 11.68 -24.12
C ASP A 144 -9.14 12.14 -23.05
N LEU A 145 -8.58 11.22 -22.27
CA LEU A 145 -7.46 11.49 -21.38
C LEU A 145 -6.24 11.97 -22.19
N GLY A 146 -5.91 11.27 -23.28
CA GLY A 146 -4.79 11.60 -24.16
C GLY A 146 -4.86 13.01 -24.75
N LYS A 147 -6.06 13.46 -25.16
CA LYS A 147 -6.28 14.83 -25.64
C LYS A 147 -5.95 15.88 -24.58
N GLN A 148 -6.37 15.65 -23.33
CA GLN A 148 -6.12 16.57 -22.23
C GLN A 148 -4.63 16.61 -21.85
N VAL A 149 -4.00 15.44 -21.79
CA VAL A 149 -2.55 15.31 -21.54
C VAL A 149 -1.76 16.02 -22.64
N ALA A 150 -2.12 15.81 -23.90
CA ALA A 150 -1.46 16.45 -25.03
C ALA A 150 -1.59 17.99 -24.99
N ALA A 151 -2.75 18.52 -24.60
CA ALA A 151 -2.96 19.96 -24.46
C ALA A 151 -2.07 20.59 -23.36
N GLY A 152 -1.68 19.83 -22.34
CA GLY A 152 -0.80 20.29 -21.26
C GLY A 152 0.69 20.06 -21.52
N LEU A 153 1.05 18.97 -22.21
CA LEU A 153 2.44 18.53 -22.35
C LEU A 153 3.08 18.85 -23.71
N VAL A 154 2.30 18.99 -24.79
CA VAL A 154 2.86 19.30 -26.11
C VAL A 154 3.11 20.82 -26.19
N PRO A 155 4.37 21.26 -26.33
CA PRO A 155 4.68 22.69 -26.39
C PRO A 155 4.34 23.23 -27.79
N GLU A 156 3.08 23.66 -28.01
CA GLU A 156 2.57 24.07 -29.32
C GLU A 156 3.49 25.05 -30.08
N GLY A 157 4.10 26.02 -29.38
CA GLY A 157 5.03 26.98 -29.97
C GLY A 157 6.37 26.41 -30.46
N LYS A 158 6.71 25.18 -30.07
CA LYS A 158 7.94 24.47 -30.47
C LYS A 158 7.68 23.32 -31.43
N VAL A 159 6.42 22.99 -31.72
CA VAL A 159 6.10 21.91 -32.67
C VAL A 159 6.58 22.28 -34.08
N ASP A 160 7.22 21.34 -34.76
CA ASP A 160 7.54 21.41 -36.18
C ASP A 160 6.51 20.59 -36.95
N THR A 161 5.56 21.28 -37.59
CA THR A 161 4.47 20.64 -38.33
C THR A 161 4.97 19.78 -39.48
N LEU A 162 6.04 20.21 -40.18
CA LEU A 162 6.56 19.47 -41.33
C LEU A 162 7.25 18.19 -40.86
N LYS A 163 8.14 18.27 -39.87
CA LYS A 163 8.78 17.07 -39.30
C LYS A 163 7.78 16.15 -38.61
N SER A 164 6.71 16.68 -38.01
CA SER A 164 5.62 15.87 -37.45
C SER A 164 4.90 15.05 -38.54
N GLN A 165 4.55 15.66 -39.68
CA GLN A 165 3.96 14.94 -40.81
C GLN A 165 4.91 13.89 -41.41
N MET A 166 6.22 14.16 -41.39
CA MET A 166 7.23 13.20 -41.83
C MET A 166 7.35 12.03 -40.85
N LEU A 167 7.24 12.26 -39.53
CA LEU A 167 7.14 11.22 -38.52
C LEU A 167 5.88 10.35 -38.72
N ASP A 168 4.71 10.97 -38.96
CA ASP A 168 3.47 10.24 -39.26
C ASP A 168 3.64 9.37 -40.51
N SER A 169 4.28 9.90 -41.55
CA SER A 169 4.57 9.17 -42.79
C SER A 169 5.56 8.02 -42.54
N PHE A 170 6.58 8.24 -41.69
CA PHE A 170 7.57 7.24 -41.31
C PHE A 170 6.91 6.09 -40.56
N PHE A 171 6.10 6.40 -39.54
CA PHE A 171 5.36 5.42 -38.77
C PHE A 171 4.37 4.62 -39.64
N THR A 172 3.66 5.29 -40.54
CA THR A 172 2.79 4.64 -41.53
C THR A 172 3.58 3.68 -42.43
N ALA A 173 4.77 4.08 -42.88
CA ALA A 173 5.64 3.25 -43.70
C ALA A 173 6.20 2.01 -42.97
N MET A 174 6.25 2.01 -41.63
CA MET A 174 6.53 0.82 -40.82
C MET A 174 5.39 -0.21 -40.85
N LYS A 175 4.20 0.15 -41.35
CA LYS A 175 3.03 -0.74 -41.48
C LYS A 175 2.65 -1.40 -40.14
N VAL A 176 2.56 -0.59 -39.10
CA VAL A 176 2.11 -1.02 -37.77
C VAL A 176 0.59 -1.08 -37.76
N THR A 177 0.03 -2.20 -37.32
CA THR A 177 -1.43 -2.38 -37.14
C THR A 177 -1.80 -2.01 -35.71
N THR A 178 -2.81 -1.17 -35.53
CA THR A 178 -3.20 -0.65 -34.21
C THR A 178 -4.64 -0.14 -34.22
N ASP A 179 -5.32 -0.27 -33.09
CA ASP A 179 -6.65 0.30 -32.84
C ASP A 179 -6.57 1.78 -32.38
N TYR A 180 -5.36 2.25 -32.04
CA TYR A 180 -5.13 3.63 -31.59
C TYR A 180 -4.87 4.57 -32.78
N PRO A 181 -5.44 5.79 -32.78
CA PRO A 181 -5.11 6.82 -33.75
C PRO A 181 -3.75 7.44 -33.40
N ILE A 182 -2.67 6.79 -33.83
CA ILE A 182 -1.31 7.27 -33.53
C ILE A 182 -1.07 8.63 -34.18
N LYS A 183 -0.59 9.58 -33.39
CA LYS A 183 -0.23 10.94 -33.83
C LYS A 183 1.13 11.32 -33.31
N LEU A 184 2.04 11.68 -34.21
CA LEU A 184 3.41 12.01 -33.85
C LEU A 184 3.64 13.53 -33.82
N TYR A 185 4.38 13.99 -32.82
CA TYR A 185 4.77 15.38 -32.67
C TYR A 185 6.29 15.48 -32.65
N PHE A 186 6.84 16.31 -33.54
CA PHE A 186 8.25 16.68 -33.51
C PHE A 186 8.40 18.02 -32.78
N VAL A 187 9.19 18.05 -31.71
CA VAL A 187 9.42 19.25 -30.89
C VAL A 187 10.83 19.80 -31.12
N ARG A 188 10.94 21.07 -31.52
CA ARG A 188 12.19 21.80 -31.74
C ARG A 188 12.80 22.24 -30.41
N ASP A 189 13.37 21.28 -29.71
CA ASP A 189 14.05 21.48 -28.44
C ASP A 189 15.24 20.52 -28.30
N THR A 190 16.35 21.00 -27.76
CA THR A 190 17.62 20.26 -27.65
C THR A 190 17.63 19.23 -26.53
N VAL A 191 16.56 19.15 -25.72
CA VAL A 191 16.38 18.10 -24.72
C VAL A 191 16.39 16.71 -25.38
N VAL A 192 17.15 15.78 -24.80
CA VAL A 192 17.19 14.37 -25.22
C VAL A 192 15.99 13.66 -24.61
N ASN A 193 14.87 13.65 -25.34
CA ASN A 193 13.65 13.00 -24.88
C ASN A 193 12.76 12.48 -26.00
N ALA A 194 11.90 11.54 -25.63
CA ALA A 194 10.72 11.13 -26.37
C ALA A 194 9.77 10.46 -25.36
N PHE A 195 8.46 10.51 -25.63
CA PHE A 195 7.50 9.82 -24.79
C PHE A 195 6.18 9.57 -25.53
N ALA A 196 5.53 8.47 -25.18
CA ALA A 196 4.14 8.18 -25.50
C ALA A 196 3.18 8.67 -24.41
N MET A 197 2.06 9.23 -24.85
CA MET A 197 0.91 9.60 -24.02
C MET A 197 -0.22 8.58 -24.18
N PRO A 198 -1.14 8.49 -23.19
CA PRO A 198 -2.38 7.73 -23.35
C PRO A 198 -3.09 8.08 -24.66
N GLY A 199 -3.68 7.09 -25.32
CA GLY A 199 -4.51 7.31 -26.50
C GLY A 199 -3.75 7.53 -27.82
N GLY A 200 -2.41 7.40 -27.83
CA GLY A 200 -1.64 7.23 -29.07
C GLY A 200 -0.84 8.44 -29.55
N SER A 201 -0.75 9.51 -28.76
CA SER A 201 0.15 10.62 -29.10
C SER A 201 1.58 10.29 -28.70
N ILE A 202 2.55 10.44 -29.61
CA ILE A 202 3.98 10.21 -29.37
C ILE A 202 4.74 11.50 -29.66
N VAL A 203 5.60 11.93 -28.73
CA VAL A 203 6.43 13.13 -28.87
C VAL A 203 7.88 12.73 -29.05
N VAL A 204 8.55 13.30 -30.06
CA VAL A 204 9.98 13.12 -30.31
C VAL A 204 10.65 14.49 -30.28
N TYR A 205 11.69 14.62 -29.45
CA TYR A 205 12.45 15.87 -29.34
C TYR A 205 13.61 15.89 -30.31
N GLN A 206 13.88 17.07 -30.86
CA GLN A 206 15.01 17.32 -31.74
C GLN A 206 16.34 16.85 -31.12
N GLY A 207 16.58 17.11 -29.83
CA GLY A 207 17.82 16.71 -29.15
C GLY A 207 18.13 15.22 -29.19
N LEU A 208 17.10 14.36 -29.14
CA LEU A 208 17.26 12.92 -29.31
C LEU A 208 17.40 12.54 -30.78
N PHE A 209 16.54 13.07 -31.65
CA PHE A 209 16.57 12.80 -33.09
C PHE A 209 17.91 13.18 -33.74
N ASP A 210 18.50 14.31 -33.35
CA ASP A 210 19.75 14.81 -33.91
C ASP A 210 20.94 13.87 -33.62
N LYS A 211 20.87 13.08 -32.56
CA LYS A 211 21.90 12.09 -32.19
C LYS A 211 21.74 10.75 -32.92
N MET A 212 20.56 10.46 -33.48
CA MET A 212 20.32 9.25 -34.26
C MET A 212 21.13 9.27 -35.56
N GLN A 213 21.78 8.15 -35.86
CA GLN A 213 22.68 8.00 -37.00
C GLN A 213 21.99 7.38 -38.23
N ASN A 214 20.87 6.71 -38.04
CA ASN A 214 20.19 5.97 -39.10
C ASN A 214 18.68 5.86 -38.83
N TYR A 215 17.94 5.42 -39.84
CA TYR A 215 16.49 5.31 -39.77
C TYR A 215 16.05 4.15 -38.87
N GLU A 216 16.88 3.12 -38.70
CA GLU A 216 16.65 2.01 -37.78
C GLU A 216 16.57 2.49 -36.33
N ALA A 217 17.37 3.50 -35.93
CA ALA A 217 17.28 4.11 -34.60
C ALA A 217 15.94 4.83 -34.41
N LEU A 218 15.46 5.56 -35.42
CA LEU A 218 14.13 6.17 -35.35
C LEU A 218 13.03 5.11 -35.29
N ALA A 219 13.12 4.05 -36.11
CA ALA A 219 12.17 2.95 -36.09
C ALA A 219 12.15 2.22 -34.74
N GLY A 220 13.33 2.01 -34.13
CA GLY A 220 13.44 1.43 -32.80
C GLY A 220 12.83 2.31 -31.71
N LEU A 221 13.04 3.63 -31.78
CA LEU A 221 12.41 4.56 -30.85
C LEU A 221 10.89 4.52 -30.99
N LEU A 222 10.39 4.69 -32.22
CA LEU A 222 8.94 4.71 -32.47
C LEU A 222 8.28 3.37 -32.15
N GLY A 223 8.95 2.25 -32.40
CA GLY A 223 8.49 0.92 -32.00
C GLY A 223 8.39 0.78 -30.48
N HIS A 224 9.38 1.30 -29.73
CA HIS A 224 9.38 1.31 -28.26
C HIS A 224 8.26 2.19 -27.71
N GLU A 225 8.15 3.44 -28.17
CA GLU A 225 7.08 4.36 -27.73
C GLU A 225 5.70 3.83 -28.10
N PHE A 226 5.55 3.26 -29.30
CA PHE A 226 4.30 2.60 -29.70
C PHE A 226 3.96 1.42 -28.78
N ALA A 227 4.94 0.63 -28.35
CA ALA A 227 4.68 -0.46 -27.41
C ALA A 227 4.15 0.05 -26.06
N HIS A 228 4.57 1.24 -25.60
CA HIS A 228 3.96 1.87 -24.42
C HIS A 228 2.49 2.22 -24.63
N VAL A 229 2.11 2.67 -25.83
CA VAL A 229 0.70 2.90 -26.20
C VAL A 229 -0.06 1.57 -26.26
N GLU A 230 0.43 0.60 -27.04
CA GLU A 230 -0.23 -0.70 -27.27
C GLU A 230 -0.47 -1.45 -25.94
N LYS A 231 0.51 -1.41 -25.03
CA LYS A 231 0.44 -2.05 -23.70
C LYS A 231 -0.17 -1.15 -22.62
N ARG A 232 -0.61 0.06 -22.98
CA ARG A 232 -1.30 1.02 -22.10
C ARG A 232 -0.47 1.38 -20.86
N HIS A 233 0.86 1.45 -21.00
CA HIS A 233 1.78 1.59 -19.87
C HIS A 233 1.56 2.89 -19.10
N SER A 234 1.28 4.01 -19.77
CA SER A 234 1.00 5.29 -19.11
C SER A 234 -0.25 5.20 -18.25
N LEU A 235 -1.35 4.65 -18.80
CA LEU A 235 -2.60 4.45 -18.08
C LEU A 235 -2.41 3.49 -16.88
N ARG A 236 -1.77 2.34 -17.11
CA ARG A 236 -1.46 1.38 -16.04
C ARG A 236 -0.60 2.00 -14.93
N SER A 237 0.35 2.86 -15.28
CA SER A 237 1.20 3.59 -14.33
C SER A 237 0.40 4.59 -13.50
N MET A 238 -0.53 5.33 -14.12
CA MET A 238 -1.43 6.24 -13.41
C MET A 238 -2.34 5.51 -12.44
N PHE A 239 -2.96 4.41 -12.88
CA PHE A 239 -3.80 3.59 -12.00
C PHE A 239 -2.98 3.02 -10.83
N ARG A 240 -1.73 2.61 -11.08
CA ARG A 240 -0.83 2.14 -10.03
C ARG A 240 -0.46 3.24 -9.04
N SER A 241 -0.18 4.47 -9.50
CA SER A 241 0.13 5.59 -8.60
C SER A 241 -1.08 6.00 -7.76
N LEU A 242 -2.29 5.88 -8.31
CA LEU A 242 -3.55 6.14 -7.61
C LEU A 242 -4.10 4.94 -6.84
N SER A 243 -3.38 3.81 -6.80
CA SER A 243 -3.88 2.56 -6.21
C SER A 243 -4.31 2.70 -4.74
N GLY A 244 -3.67 3.58 -3.97
CA GLY A 244 -4.08 3.84 -2.60
C GLY A 244 -5.38 4.64 -2.48
N TYR A 245 -5.58 5.65 -3.33
CA TYR A 245 -6.87 6.34 -3.43
C TYR A 245 -7.96 5.36 -3.87
N MET A 246 -7.71 4.56 -4.92
CA MET A 246 -8.65 3.54 -5.39
C MET A 246 -8.98 2.50 -4.31
N PHE A 247 -8.00 2.10 -3.50
CA PHE A 247 -8.22 1.17 -2.40
C PHE A 247 -9.16 1.75 -1.33
N LEU A 248 -8.98 3.01 -0.95
CA LEU A 248 -9.87 3.70 -0.02
C LEU A 248 -11.27 3.91 -0.62
N SER A 249 -11.34 4.35 -1.88
CA SER A 249 -12.58 4.48 -2.64
C SER A 249 -13.39 3.18 -2.67
N LEU A 250 -12.73 2.04 -2.88
CA LEU A 250 -13.37 0.72 -2.83
C LEU A 250 -13.88 0.38 -1.43
N LEU A 251 -13.12 0.69 -0.38
CA LEU A 251 -13.49 0.40 1.00
C LEU A 251 -14.73 1.21 1.45
N PHE A 252 -14.83 2.46 1.00
CA PHE A 252 -15.94 3.37 1.35
C PHE A 252 -17.06 3.42 0.30
N GLY A 253 -16.94 2.68 -0.80
CA GLY A 253 -17.96 2.60 -1.86
C GLY A 253 -18.05 3.84 -2.77
N ASP A 254 -17.01 4.67 -2.83
CA ASP A 254 -16.97 5.88 -3.68
C ASP A 254 -16.09 5.68 -4.92
N LEU A 255 -16.69 5.12 -5.97
CA LEU A 255 -16.02 4.87 -7.25
C LEU A 255 -16.22 5.97 -8.28
N THR A 256 -17.00 7.01 -7.96
CA THR A 256 -17.42 8.03 -8.94
C THR A 256 -16.33 9.06 -9.24
N GLY A 257 -15.40 9.28 -8.30
CA GLY A 257 -14.35 10.30 -8.41
C GLY A 257 -13.07 9.90 -9.16
N ILE A 258 -12.87 8.61 -9.47
CA ILE A 258 -11.57 8.12 -10.00
C ILE A 258 -11.20 8.81 -11.33
N MET A 259 -12.18 9.06 -12.20
CA MET A 259 -11.94 9.75 -13.47
C MET A 259 -11.52 11.21 -13.25
N GLY A 260 -12.21 11.93 -12.37
CA GLY A 260 -11.85 13.31 -12.04
C GLY A 260 -10.41 13.39 -11.52
N VAL A 261 -10.03 12.48 -10.62
CA VAL A 261 -8.67 12.41 -10.09
C VAL A 261 -7.64 12.11 -11.18
N LEU A 262 -7.93 11.20 -12.12
CA LEU A 262 -7.02 10.91 -13.24
C LEU A 262 -6.81 12.13 -14.14
N LEU A 263 -7.88 12.87 -14.44
CA LEU A 263 -7.82 14.10 -15.24
C LEU A 263 -7.07 15.22 -14.51
N ASP A 264 -7.35 15.41 -13.21
CA ASP A 264 -6.65 16.40 -12.38
C ASP A 264 -5.15 16.12 -12.28
N ASN A 265 -4.74 14.85 -12.40
CA ASN A 265 -3.35 14.41 -12.36
C ASN A 265 -2.76 14.09 -13.75
N ALA A 266 -3.46 14.45 -14.85
CA ALA A 266 -3.02 14.17 -16.22
C ALA A 266 -1.64 14.76 -16.54
N ASN A 267 -1.34 15.95 -16.01
CA ASN A 267 -0.05 16.63 -16.21
C ASN A 267 1.12 15.96 -15.45
N SER A 268 0.84 15.08 -14.48
CA SER A 268 1.86 14.34 -13.76
C SER A 268 2.44 13.18 -14.56
N ILE A 269 1.87 12.84 -15.72
CA ILE A 269 2.32 11.73 -16.59
C ILE A 269 3.77 11.91 -17.01
N GLN A 270 4.23 13.13 -17.30
CA GLN A 270 5.62 13.40 -17.67
C GLN A 270 6.64 13.00 -16.60
N ASN A 271 6.21 12.89 -15.34
CA ASN A 271 7.05 12.50 -14.21
C ASN A 271 6.91 11.02 -13.83
N LEU A 272 6.06 10.26 -14.52
CA LEU A 272 5.87 8.84 -14.25
C LEU A 272 7.04 8.07 -14.83
N SER A 273 7.83 7.46 -13.95
CA SER A 273 8.84 6.48 -14.35
C SER A 273 8.17 5.14 -14.61
N TYR A 274 8.43 4.54 -15.77
CA TYR A 274 7.93 3.23 -16.09
C TYR A 274 8.66 2.16 -15.26
N SER A 275 7.91 1.12 -14.87
CA SER A 275 8.51 0.00 -14.17
C SER A 275 9.46 -0.79 -15.08
N ARG A 276 10.45 -1.46 -14.49
CA ARG A 276 11.37 -2.34 -15.26
C ARG A 276 10.64 -3.43 -16.06
N GLU A 277 9.46 -3.85 -15.58
CA GLU A 277 8.59 -4.79 -16.29
C GLU A 277 8.02 -4.15 -17.58
N PHE A 278 7.55 -2.90 -17.51
CA PHE A 278 6.98 -2.19 -18.65
C PHE A 278 8.06 -1.88 -19.70
N GLU A 279 9.27 -1.51 -19.27
CA GLU A 279 10.40 -1.30 -20.19
C GLU A 279 10.78 -2.60 -20.93
N ARG A 280 10.75 -3.75 -20.24
CA ARG A 280 11.00 -5.06 -20.87
C ARG A 280 9.87 -5.45 -21.82
N GLU A 281 8.61 -5.21 -21.47
CA GLU A 281 7.46 -5.42 -22.35
C GLU A 281 7.58 -4.55 -23.62
N ALA A 282 7.98 -3.28 -23.46
CA ALA A 282 8.16 -2.34 -24.57
C ALA A 282 9.33 -2.72 -25.48
N ASP A 283 10.50 -3.06 -24.93
CA ASP A 283 11.65 -3.52 -25.70
C ASP A 283 11.33 -4.83 -26.45
N ALA A 284 10.69 -5.79 -25.80
CA ALA A 284 10.34 -7.06 -26.42
C ALA A 284 9.38 -6.86 -27.59
N ARG A 285 8.35 -6.01 -27.41
CA ARG A 285 7.39 -5.71 -28.47
C ARG A 285 8.00 -4.90 -29.61
N ALA A 286 8.88 -3.94 -29.31
CA ALA A 286 9.60 -3.19 -30.33
C ALA A 286 10.50 -4.10 -31.16
N VAL A 287 11.25 -5.02 -30.53
CA VAL A 287 12.07 -6.02 -31.22
C VAL A 287 11.21 -6.89 -32.13
N GLU A 288 10.10 -7.43 -31.62
CA GLU A 288 9.16 -8.24 -32.42
C GLU A 288 8.65 -7.47 -33.64
N LEU A 289 8.19 -6.22 -33.43
CA LEU A 289 7.69 -5.35 -34.50
C LEU A 289 8.75 -5.11 -35.58
N LEU A 290 9.98 -4.75 -35.18
CA LEU A 290 11.06 -4.52 -36.14
C LEU A 290 11.42 -5.79 -36.91
N MET A 291 11.47 -6.95 -36.23
CA MET A 291 11.74 -8.24 -36.86
C MET A 291 10.65 -8.64 -37.86
N GLU A 292 9.37 -8.53 -37.50
CA GLU A 292 8.25 -8.81 -38.41
C GLU A 292 8.28 -7.91 -39.66
N ARG A 293 8.91 -6.75 -39.56
CA ARG A 293 9.06 -5.77 -40.65
C ARG A 293 10.47 -5.79 -41.25
N ASN A 294 11.33 -6.76 -40.92
CA ASN A 294 12.71 -6.88 -41.41
C ASN A 294 13.56 -5.59 -41.26
N ILE A 295 13.26 -4.76 -40.26
CA ILE A 295 14.03 -3.57 -39.91
C ILE A 295 15.13 -3.99 -38.94
N GLY A 296 16.36 -3.50 -39.17
CA GLY A 296 17.51 -3.85 -38.34
C GLY A 296 17.37 -3.45 -36.87
N LEU A 297 17.75 -4.35 -35.96
CA LEU A 297 17.70 -4.11 -34.51
C LEU A 297 18.89 -3.27 -33.98
N SER A 298 19.92 -3.04 -34.82
CA SER A 298 21.10 -2.24 -34.47
C SER A 298 20.74 -0.79 -34.10
N GLY A 299 19.63 -0.27 -34.62
CA GLY A 299 19.08 1.03 -34.24
C GLY A 299 18.74 1.13 -32.75
N MET A 300 18.14 0.09 -32.16
CA MET A 300 17.82 0.04 -30.73
C MET A 300 19.09 0.02 -29.88
N GLN A 301 20.12 -0.71 -30.30
CA GLN A 301 21.43 -0.66 -29.64
C GLN A 301 22.04 0.74 -29.69
N GLY A 302 21.94 1.43 -30.83
CA GLY A 302 22.39 2.81 -30.99
C GLY A 302 21.68 3.79 -30.05
N LEU A 303 20.37 3.61 -29.81
CA LEU A 303 19.62 4.40 -28.84
C LEU A 303 20.16 4.22 -27.41
N PHE A 304 20.40 2.98 -26.98
CA PHE A 304 20.99 2.74 -25.65
C PHE A 304 22.35 3.40 -25.51
N GLN A 305 23.18 3.37 -26.56
CA GLN A 305 24.47 4.05 -26.54
C GLN A 305 24.31 5.57 -26.41
N ILE A 306 23.38 6.17 -27.14
CA ILE A 306 23.06 7.60 -27.01
C ILE A 306 22.71 7.93 -25.55
N PHE A 307 21.85 7.13 -24.91
CA PHE A 307 21.44 7.39 -23.53
C PHE A 307 22.57 7.20 -22.52
N LEU A 308 23.40 6.17 -22.66
CA LEU A 308 24.57 5.95 -21.81
C LEU A 308 25.57 7.11 -21.95
N ASP A 309 25.83 7.55 -23.18
CA ASP A 309 26.74 8.67 -23.46
C ASP A 309 26.21 9.96 -22.82
N GLU A 310 24.91 10.27 -22.97
CA GLU A 310 24.32 11.47 -22.37
C GLU A 310 24.27 11.40 -20.84
N GLY A 311 24.04 10.22 -20.26
CA GLY A 311 24.12 10.00 -18.81
C GLY A 311 25.51 10.19 -18.21
N SER A 312 26.56 10.05 -19.03
CA SER A 312 27.96 10.21 -18.61
C SER A 312 28.49 11.65 -18.70
N LYS A 313 27.79 12.54 -19.43
CA LYS A 313 28.28 13.89 -19.78
C LYS A 313 27.94 14.98 -18.77
N GLY A 314 27.17 14.70 -17.72
CA GLY A 314 26.72 15.70 -16.77
C GLY A 314 26.32 15.16 -15.40
N LEU A 315 25.99 16.07 -14.49
CA LEU A 315 25.45 15.73 -13.17
C LEU A 315 23.94 15.44 -13.21
N GLU A 316 23.25 15.91 -14.26
CA GLU A 316 21.81 15.73 -14.44
C GLU A 316 21.52 14.55 -15.37
N VAL A 317 20.59 13.69 -14.96
CA VAL A 317 20.13 12.55 -15.78
C VAL A 317 19.21 13.08 -16.89
N PRO A 318 19.50 12.80 -18.18
CA PRO A 318 18.62 13.07 -19.30
C PRO A 318 17.14 12.72 -19.03
N GLU A 319 16.22 13.56 -19.52
CA GLU A 319 14.77 13.41 -19.27
C GLU A 319 14.27 12.01 -19.64
N PHE A 320 14.68 11.49 -20.81
CA PHE A 320 14.31 10.13 -21.24
C PHE A 320 14.69 9.07 -20.21
N MET A 321 15.87 9.15 -19.59
CA MET A 321 16.31 8.12 -18.64
C MET A 321 15.62 8.22 -17.28
N ARG A 322 14.99 9.35 -16.97
CA ARG A 322 14.17 9.48 -15.75
C ARG A 322 12.87 8.69 -15.89
N THR A 323 12.27 8.72 -17.08
CA THR A 323 11.04 7.98 -17.40
C THR A 323 11.32 6.54 -17.84
N HIS A 324 12.41 6.31 -18.57
CA HIS A 324 12.86 5.03 -19.14
C HIS A 324 14.27 4.65 -18.67
N PRO A 325 14.46 4.11 -17.46
CA PRO A 325 15.77 3.72 -16.97
C PRO A 325 16.46 2.70 -17.88
N VAL A 326 17.63 3.06 -18.39
CA VAL A 326 18.49 2.14 -19.15
C VAL A 326 19.19 1.21 -18.16
N THR A 327 19.03 -0.10 -18.36
CA THR A 327 19.63 -1.13 -17.50
C THR A 327 20.41 -2.13 -18.35
N GLN A 328 21.42 -2.76 -17.75
CA GLN A 328 22.26 -3.74 -18.45
C GLN A 328 21.42 -4.89 -19.03
N ASP A 329 20.44 -5.40 -18.28
CA ASP A 329 19.52 -6.47 -18.74
C ASP A 329 18.82 -6.13 -20.08
N ARG A 330 18.42 -4.87 -20.27
CA ARG A 330 17.73 -4.41 -21.50
C ARG A 330 18.69 -4.39 -22.69
N ILE A 331 19.91 -3.90 -22.45
CA ILE A 331 20.98 -3.87 -23.46
C ILE A 331 21.33 -5.31 -23.88
N ASP A 332 21.48 -6.20 -22.90
CA ASP A 332 21.83 -7.60 -23.13
C ASP A 332 20.72 -8.35 -23.87
N TYR A 333 19.45 -8.06 -23.55
CA TYR A 333 18.30 -8.60 -24.29
C TYR A 333 18.34 -8.25 -25.78
N VAL A 334 18.53 -6.97 -26.12
CA VAL A 334 18.59 -6.53 -27.53
C VAL A 334 19.82 -7.11 -28.24
N LYS A 335 20.99 -7.16 -27.58
CA LYS A 335 22.20 -7.80 -28.13
C LYS A 335 21.98 -9.28 -28.42
N LEU A 336 21.35 -10.00 -27.50
CA LEU A 336 21.01 -11.41 -27.70
C LEU A 336 20.10 -11.58 -28.93
N LYS A 337 19.07 -10.75 -29.05
CA LYS A 337 18.14 -10.80 -30.19
C LYS A 337 18.82 -10.50 -31.52
N ILE A 338 19.75 -9.55 -31.55
CA ILE A 338 20.60 -9.28 -32.73
C ILE A 338 21.40 -10.54 -33.12
N SER A 339 22.02 -11.22 -32.15
CA SER A 339 22.83 -12.41 -32.43
C SER A 339 22.01 -13.63 -32.88
N GLU A 340 20.78 -13.77 -32.37
CA GLU A 340 19.90 -14.91 -32.69
C GLU A 340 19.27 -14.79 -34.07
N THR A 341 18.95 -13.57 -34.51
CA THR A 341 18.12 -13.36 -35.68
C THR A 341 18.88 -13.47 -36.99
N GLY A 342 20.16 -13.09 -37.02
CA GLY A 342 20.97 -13.10 -38.26
C GLY A 342 20.30 -12.39 -39.44
N ILE A 343 19.33 -11.50 -39.17
CA ILE A 343 18.57 -10.78 -40.18
C ILE A 343 19.53 -9.79 -40.83
N GLU A 344 19.88 -10.06 -42.09
CA GLU A 344 20.42 -9.03 -42.98
C GLU A 344 19.31 -7.97 -43.17
N PRO A 345 19.50 -6.74 -42.67
CA PRO A 345 18.46 -5.72 -42.72
C PRO A 345 18.01 -5.50 -44.17
N ILE A 346 16.71 -5.57 -44.43
CA ILE A 346 16.22 -5.13 -45.73
C ILE A 346 16.37 -3.61 -45.76
N TYR A 347 17.03 -3.10 -46.80
CA TYR A 347 17.18 -1.66 -46.97
C TYR A 347 15.84 -1.02 -47.32
N TYR A 348 15.30 -0.20 -46.41
CA TYR A 348 14.05 0.51 -46.62
C TYR A 348 14.30 1.90 -47.21
N GLU A 349 14.32 2.01 -48.54
CA GLU A 349 14.49 3.29 -49.26
C GLU A 349 13.54 4.39 -48.77
N VAL A 350 12.26 4.04 -48.52
CA VAL A 350 11.25 4.99 -48.06
C VAL A 350 11.57 5.50 -46.65
N LEU A 351 11.90 4.61 -45.71
CA LEU A 351 12.22 4.99 -44.33
C LEU A 351 13.48 5.83 -44.29
N LYS A 352 14.53 5.40 -44.99
CA LYS A 352 15.78 6.16 -45.09
C LYS A 352 15.56 7.52 -45.74
N GLY A 353 14.82 7.59 -46.84
CA GLY A 353 14.54 8.85 -47.54
C GLY A 353 13.71 9.83 -46.70
N LEU A 354 12.81 9.34 -45.84
CA LEU A 354 12.12 10.19 -44.87
C LEU A 354 13.08 10.68 -43.78
N PHE A 355 13.86 9.78 -43.19
CA PHE A 355 14.85 10.11 -42.16
C PHE A 355 15.88 11.14 -42.66
N ASP A 356 16.49 10.91 -43.82
CA ASP A 356 17.50 11.80 -44.40
C ASP A 356 16.93 13.20 -44.68
N ARG A 357 15.70 13.28 -45.21
CA ARG A 357 15.03 14.57 -45.42
C ARG A 357 14.75 15.31 -44.12
N MET A 358 14.40 14.59 -43.04
CA MET A 358 14.23 15.19 -41.72
C MET A 358 15.55 15.68 -41.12
N LYS A 359 16.68 15.02 -41.43
CA LYS A 359 18.03 15.43 -41.02
C LYS A 359 18.56 16.63 -41.81
N ALA A 360 18.09 16.82 -43.05
CA ALA A 360 18.55 17.89 -43.94
C ALA A 360 17.82 19.24 -43.74
N GLN A 361 16.67 19.23 -43.08
CA GLN A 361 15.91 20.42 -42.65
C GLN A 361 16.33 20.83 -41.26
#